data_AF-A0A2C9WTK8-F1
#
_entry.id   AF-A0A2C9WTK8-F1
#
_cell.length_a   1.000
_cell.length_b   1.000
_cell.length_c   1.000
_cell.angle_alpha   90.00
_cell.angle_beta   90.00
_cell.angle_gamma   90.00
#
_symmetry.space_group_name_H-M   'P 1'
#
loop_
_entity.id
_entity.type
_entity.pdbx_description
1 polymer ?
#
loop_
_entity_poly.entity_id
_entity_poly.type
_entity_poly.pdbx_seq_one_letter_code
_entity_poly.pdbx_strand_id
1 'polypeptide(L)' 'MEMHEIRKLLNAVEILAVRPAQCSENTIGEAVAYFKKLLIDRTNGLFSIELVVNGVVVADQEPVNECNH' A
#
# COMPACT_ATOMS: atom_id res chain seq x y z
N MET A 1 2.35 12.13 3.47
CA MET A 1 1.15 11.59 2.82
C MET A 1 0.16 12.72 2.63
N GLU A 2 -0.39 12.81 1.44
CA GLU A 2 -1.42 13.77 1.08
C GLU A 2 -2.83 13.22 1.41
N MET A 3 -3.82 14.09 1.59
CA MET A 3 -5.19 13.68 1.95
C MET A 3 -5.84 12.73 0.91
N HIS A 4 -5.47 12.86 -0.37
CA HIS A 4 -5.96 11.97 -1.41
C HIS A 4 -5.46 10.53 -1.23
N GLU A 5 -4.24 10.34 -0.72
CA GLU A 5 -3.65 9.03 -0.43
C GLU A 5 -4.31 8.39 0.81
N ILE A 6 -4.59 9.19 1.84
CA ILE A 6 -5.33 8.73 3.02
C ILE A 6 -6.72 8.21 2.62
N ARG A 7 -7.42 8.90 1.71
CA ARG A 7 -8.73 8.44 1.22
C ARG A 7 -8.64 7.11 0.47
N LYS A 8 -7.60 6.91 -0.35
CA LYS A 8 -7.36 5.64 -1.04
C LYS A 8 -7.12 4.51 -0.04
N LEU A 9 -6.30 4.75 0.98
CA LEU A 9 -6.08 3.79 2.06
C LEU A 9 -7.39 3.40 2.76
N LEU A 10 -8.18 4.39 3.20
CA LEU A 10 -9.43 4.12 3.91
C LEU A 10 -10.42 3.32 3.05
N ASN A 11 -10.54 3.66 1.77
CA ASN A 11 -11.39 2.92 0.84
C ASN A 11 -10.92 1.47 0.64
N ALA A 12 -9.61 1.28 0.44
CA ALA A 12 -9.04 -0.05 0.27
C ALA A 12 -9.24 -0.92 1.53
N VAL A 13 -9.02 -0.35 2.72
CA VAL A 13 -9.26 -1.03 4.00
C VAL A 13 -10.75 -1.34 4.22
N GLU A 14 -11.66 -0.42 3.85
CA GLU A 14 -13.11 -0.67 3.92
C GLU A 14 -13.52 -1.84 3.02
N ILE A 15 -13.03 -1.87 1.77
CA ILE A 15 -13.32 -2.97 0.84
C ILE A 15 -12.81 -4.29 1.41
N LEU A 16 -11.59 -4.32 1.95
CA LEU A 16 -10.99 -5.51 2.55
C LEU A 16 -11.77 -6.02 3.76
N ALA A 17 -12.14 -5.13 4.68
CA ALA A 17 -12.74 -5.51 5.95
C ALA A 17 -14.25 -5.79 5.85
N VAL A 18 -14.96 -5.07 4.97
CA VAL A 18 -16.43 -5.02 4.97
C VAL A 18 -17.04 -5.50 3.65
N ARG A 19 -16.31 -5.43 2.53
CA ARG A 19 -16.84 -5.77 1.19
C ARG A 19 -15.92 -6.76 0.45
N PRO A 20 -15.66 -7.95 1.01
CA PRO A 20 -14.67 -8.88 0.45
C PRO A 20 -15.00 -9.33 -0.97
N ALA A 21 -16.28 -9.36 -1.36
CA ALA A 21 -16.70 -9.66 -2.73
C ALA A 21 -16.26 -8.62 -3.78
N GLN A 22 -15.90 -7.41 -3.36
CA GLN A 22 -15.38 -6.33 -4.21
C GLN A 22 -13.84 -6.24 -4.13
N CYS A 23 -13.21 -7.09 -3.34
CA CYS A 23 -11.77 -7.08 -3.16
C CYS A 23 -11.07 -7.66 -4.40
N SER A 24 -10.02 -6.97 -4.84
CA SER A 24 -9.14 -7.40 -5.92
C SER A 24 -7.68 -7.40 -5.45
N GLU A 25 -6.78 -7.99 -6.24
CA GLU A 25 -5.33 -7.92 -5.97
C GLU A 25 -4.84 -6.47 -5.85
N ASN A 26 -5.37 -5.56 -6.67
CA ASN A 26 -5.08 -4.14 -6.58
C ASN A 26 -5.54 -3.52 -5.25
N THR A 27 -6.71 -3.92 -4.73
CA THR A 27 -7.21 -3.43 -3.43
C THR A 27 -6.26 -3.82 -2.30
N ILE A 28 -5.74 -5.05 -2.33
CA ILE A 28 -4.76 -5.53 -1.34
C ILE A 28 -3.46 -4.75 -1.49
N GLY A 29 -2.95 -4.60 -2.72
CA GLY A 29 -1.74 -3.83 -3.01
C GLY A 29 -1.83 -2.38 -2.55
N GLU A 30 -2.93 -1.68 -2.85
CA GLU A 30 -3.17 -0.30 -2.42
C GLU A 30 -3.23 -0.18 -0.90
N ALA A 31 -3.96 -1.08 -0.22
CA ALA A 31 -4.05 -1.05 1.24
C ALA A 31 -2.67 -1.19 1.89
N VAL A 32 -1.88 -2.18 1.47
CA VAL A 32 -0.53 -2.39 2.00
C VAL A 32 0.37 -1.20 1.70
N ALA A 33 0.43 -0.75 0.44
CA ALA A 33 1.34 0.32 0.02
C ALA A 33 1.04 1.63 0.77
N TYR A 34 -0.23 2.04 0.84
CA TYR A 34 -0.60 3.25 1.57
C TYR A 34 -0.47 3.10 3.09
N PHE A 35 -0.69 1.90 3.65
CA PHE A 35 -0.50 1.67 5.08
C PHE A 35 0.99 1.69 5.46
N LYS A 36 1.86 1.13 4.62
CA LYS A 36 3.32 1.22 4.75
C LYS A 36 3.78 2.68 4.71
N LYS A 37 3.31 3.45 3.73
CA LYS A 37 3.61 4.88 3.63
C LYS A 37 3.15 5.65 4.87
N LEU A 38 1.96 5.35 5.39
CA LEU A 38 1.45 5.95 6.62
C LEU A 38 2.34 5.63 7.82
N LEU A 39 2.76 4.38 7.98
CA LEU A 39 3.64 3.97 9.08
C LEU A 39 5.00 4.66 9.01
N ILE A 40 5.62 4.69 7.82
CA ILE A 40 6.89 5.39 7.61
C ILE A 40 6.74 6.87 7.98
N ASP A 41 5.70 7.55 7.47
CA ASP A 41 5.44 8.95 7.75
C ASP A 41 5.19 9.25 9.24
N ARG A 42 4.49 8.36 9.95
CA ARG A 42 4.15 8.55 11.37
C ARG A 42 5.29 8.21 12.31
N THR A 43 6.19 7.35 11.87
CA THR A 43 7.26 6.82 12.71
C THR A 43 8.63 7.34 12.30
N ASN A 44 8.70 8.23 11.31
CA ASN A 44 9.94 8.68 10.70
C ASN A 44 10.83 7.50 10.24
N GLY A 45 10.20 6.48 9.66
CA GLY A 45 10.88 5.29 9.16
C GLY A 45 11.35 4.30 10.23
N LEU A 46 11.00 4.47 11.51
CA LEU A 46 11.35 3.51 12.55
C LEU A 46 10.61 2.17 12.39
N PHE A 47 9.43 2.18 11.78
CA PHE A 47 8.66 0.98 11.48
C PHE A 47 8.32 0.91 9.99
N SER A 48 8.35 -0.31 9.46
CA SER A 48 7.92 -0.63 8.10
C SER A 48 7.19 -1.97 8.11
N ILE A 49 6.34 -2.18 7.12
CA ILE A 49 5.63 -3.43 6.89
C ILE A 49 6.02 -3.98 5.52
N GLU A 50 6.03 -5.30 5.40
CA GLU A 50 6.33 -6.01 4.16
C GLU A 50 5.17 -6.93 3.80
N LEU A 51 4.81 -6.95 2.52
CA LEU A 51 3.86 -7.93 1.99
C LEU A 51 4.62 -9.19 1.61
N VAL A 52 4.23 -10.33 2.18
CA VAL A 52 4.79 -11.63 1.86
C VAL A 52 3.72 -12.47 1.17
N VAL A 53 3.99 -12.91 -0.05
CA VAL A 53 3.12 -13.79 -0.84
C VAL A 53 3.87 -15.08 -1.10
N ASN A 54 3.31 -16.22 -0.66
CA ASN A 54 3.94 -17.54 -0.80
C ASN A 54 5.38 -17.62 -0.26
N GLY A 55 5.66 -16.91 0.84
CA GLY A 55 6.98 -16.85 1.46
C GLY A 55 7.97 -15.90 0.77
N VAL A 56 7.55 -15.20 -0.29
CA VAL A 56 8.37 -14.21 -1.01
C VAL A 56 7.93 -12.80 -0.62
N VAL A 57 8.89 -11.98 -0.19
CA VAL A 57 8.65 -10.54 0.02
C VAL A 57 8.38 -9.89 -1.34
N VAL A 58 7.20 -9.31 -1.50
CA VAL A 58 6.85 -8.52 -2.66
C VAL A 58 7.51 -7.16 -2.48
N ALA A 59 8.58 -6.89 -3.24
CA ALA A 59 9.25 -5.60 -3.23
C ALA A 59 8.27 -4.50 -3.69
N ASP A 60 8.37 -3.33 -3.06
CA ASP A 60 7.81 -2.09 -3.62
C ASP A 60 8.34 -2.01 -5.05
N GLN A 61 7.46 -2.04 -6.07
CA GLN A 61 7.87 -1.57 -7.38
C GLN A 61 8.14 -0.07 -7.19
N GLU A 62 9.41 0.31 -7.06
CA GLU A 62 9.79 1.71 -7.22
C GLU A 62 9.15 2.19 -8.52
N PRO A 63 8.50 3.37 -8.54
CA PRO A 63 7.99 3.90 -9.79
C PRO A 63 9.17 3.98 -10.74
N VAL A 64 9.09 3.22 -11.85
CA VAL A 64 10.10 3.24 -12.90
C VAL A 64 10.11 4.67 -13.43
N ASN A 65 11.08 5.46 -12.97
CA ASN A 65 11.29 6.80 -13.45
C ASN A 65 11.93 6.67 -14.84
N GLU A 66 11.11 6.46 -15.87
CA GLU A 66 11.53 6.58 -17.27
C GLU A 66 11.84 8.06 -17.57
N CYS A 67 12.93 8.57 -17.00
CA CYS A 67 13.66 9.68 -17.59
C CYS A 67 14.65 9.08 -18.60
N ASN A 68 14.14 8.71 -19.78
CA ASN A 68 15.00 8.48 -20.94
C ASN A 68 15.22 9.82 -21.67
N HIS A 69 16.50 10.16 -21.79
CA HIS A 69 17.09 11.30 -22.50
C HIS A 69 16.80 11.25 -24.01
#